data_AF-A0A7C1P6Y2-F1
#
_entry.id   AF-A0A7C1P6Y2-F1
#
_cell.length_a   1.000
_cell.length_b   1.000
_cell.length_c   1.000
_cell.angle_alpha   90.00
_cell.angle_beta   90.00
_cell.angle_gamma   90.00
#
_symmetry.space_group_name_H-M   'P 1'
#
loop_
_entity.id
_entity.type
_entity.pdbx_description
1 polymer ?
#
loop_
_entity_poly.entity_id
_entity_poly.type
_entity_poly.pdbx_seq_one_letter_code
_entity_poly.pdbx_strand_id
1 'polypeptide(L)' 'MSYLIEAGKVADAVMVLKERGVDLEFIRADLVVRWSAGRAELVRLEDVLRLAEIAEKHPAAGDVVIESVWRAKTNR' A
#
# COMPACT_ATOMS: atom_id res chain seq x y z
N MET A 1 18.47 -6.88 -15.89
CA MET A 1 18.12 -5.45 -16.04
C MET A 1 16.81 -5.12 -15.31
N SER A 2 16.62 -5.57 -14.05
CA SER A 2 15.26 -5.70 -13.47
C SER A 2 15.05 -5.01 -12.12
N TYR A 3 16.04 -4.97 -11.22
CA TYR A 3 15.82 -4.50 -9.84
C TYR A 3 15.61 -2.99 -9.70
N LEU A 4 16.22 -2.18 -10.58
CA LEU A 4 16.11 -0.72 -10.51
C LEU A 4 14.71 -0.21 -10.93
N ILE A 5 14.07 -0.87 -11.90
CA ILE A 5 12.72 -0.51 -12.35
C ILE A 5 11.68 -0.87 -11.28
N GLU A 6 11.91 -1.98 -10.58
CA GLU A 6 11.02 -2.47 -9.53
C GLU A 6 11.06 -1.58 -8.28
N ALA A 7 12.25 -1.11 -7.88
CA ALA A 7 12.40 -0.16 -6.78
C ALA A 7 11.70 1.19 -7.05
N GLY A 8 11.76 1.69 -8.29
CA GLY A 8 11.07 2.93 -8.67
C GLY A 8 9.55 2.83 -8.51
N LYS A 9 8.94 1.73 -8.99
CA LYS A 9 7.50 1.49 -8.86
C LYS A 9 7.04 1.40 -7.41
N VAL A 10 7.84 0.75 -6.56
CA VAL A 10 7.55 0.65 -5.13
C VAL A 10 7.61 2.03 -4.46
N ALA A 11 8.60 2.85 -4.82
CA ALA A 11 8.70 4.22 -4.29
C ALA A 11 7.47 5.06 -4.68
N ASP A 12 7.07 5.02 -5.95
CA ASP A 12 5.88 5.73 -6.44
C ASP A 12 4.61 5.26 -5.73
N ALA A 13 4.44 3.94 -5.57
CA ALA A 13 3.31 3.37 -4.85
C ALA A 13 3.24 3.83 -3.39
N VAL A 14 4.39 3.89 -2.70
CA VAL A 14 4.46 4.41 -1.32
C VAL A 14 4.07 5.88 -1.27
N MET A 15 4.51 6.70 -2.23
CA MET A 15 4.11 8.12 -2.26
C MET A 15 2.60 8.27 -2.42
N VAL A 16 2.00 7.58 -3.40
CA VAL A 16 0.55 7.60 -3.63
C VAL A 16 -0.21 7.22 -2.35
N LEU A 17 0.21 6.15 -1.69
CA LEU A 17 -0.46 5.70 -0.47
C LEU A 17 -0.31 6.68 0.70
N LYS A 18 0.86 7.31 0.87
CA LYS A 18 1.06 8.38 1.87
C LYS A 18 0.18 9.60 1.60
N GLU A 19 0.04 10.01 0.33
CA GLU A 19 -0.91 11.07 -0.06
C GLU A 19 -2.36 10.72 0.26
N ARG A 20 -2.70 9.42 0.34
CA ARG A 20 -4.03 8.94 0.76
C ARG A 20 -4.17 8.74 2.26
N GLY A 21 -3.17 9.12 3.06
CA GLY A 21 -3.21 9.00 4.51
C GLY A 21 -2.95 7.59 5.03
N VAL A 22 -2.39 6.69 4.21
CA VAL A 22 -1.93 5.38 4.68
C VAL A 22 -0.60 5.55 5.41
N ASP A 23 -0.52 5.14 6.68
CA ASP A 23 0.72 5.16 7.45
C ASP A 23 1.59 3.95 7.10
N LEU A 24 2.81 4.22 6.66
CA LEU A 24 3.71 3.29 5.99
C LEU A 24 5.14 3.50 6.51
N GLU A 25 5.73 2.45 7.05
CA GLU A 25 7.09 2.47 7.58
C GLU A 25 7.91 1.30 7.03
N PHE A 26 9.09 1.59 6.49
CA PHE A 26 10.02 0.54 6.07
C PHE A 26 10.74 -0.04 7.28
N ILE A 27 10.65 -1.35 7.46
CA ILE A 27 11.44 -2.11 8.43
C ILE A 27 12.29 -3.10 7.65
N ARG A 28 13.58 -2.76 7.46
CA ARG A 28 14.52 -3.51 6.61
C ARG A 28 14.02 -3.60 5.16
N ALA A 29 13.63 -4.79 4.72
CA ALA A 29 13.11 -5.07 3.38
C ALA A 29 11.59 -5.21 3.34
N ASP A 30 10.92 -5.08 4.48
CA ASP A 30 9.47 -5.20 4.60
C ASP A 30 8.84 -3.83 4.86
N LEU A 31 7.53 -3.73 4.57
CA LEU A 31 6.75 -2.53 4.78
C LEU A 31 5.69 -2.80 5.85
N VAL A 32 5.72 -2.04 6.94
CA VAL A 32 4.65 -2.05 7.93
C VAL A 32 3.62 -1.01 7.52
N VAL A 33 2.36 -1.44 7.39
CA VAL A 33 1.22 -0.55 7.21
C VAL A 33 0.49 -0.44 8.53
N ARG A 34 0.20 0.79 8.97
CA ARG A 34 -0.72 1.05 10.08
C ARG A 34 -2.01 1.65 9.54
N TRP A 35 -3.11 0.95 9.79
CA TRP A 35 -4.44 1.35 9.36
C TRP A 35 -5.11 2.17 10.45
N SER A 36 -5.93 3.15 10.07
CA SER A 36 -6.72 3.96 11.02
C SER A 36 -7.68 3.13 11.87
N ALA A 37 -8.04 1.91 11.42
CA ALA A 37 -8.82 0.96 12.21
C ALA A 37 -8.04 0.33 13.38
N GLY A 38 -6.78 0.74 13.63
CA GLY A 38 -5.96 0.29 14.75
C GLY A 38 -5.17 -0.99 14.48
N ARG A 39 -5.17 -1.50 13.24
CA ARG A 39 -4.38 -2.67 12.84
C ARG A 39 -3.04 -2.22 12.28
N ALA A 40 -2.00 -2.99 12.58
CA ALA A 40 -0.70 -2.88 11.92
C ALA A 40 -0.32 -4.24 11.36
N GLU A 41 0.15 -4.30 10.12
CA GLU A 41 0.59 -5.55 9.50
C GLU A 41 1.78 -5.34 8.58
N LEU A 42 2.57 -6.41 8.42
CA LEU A 42 3.63 -6.46 7.42
C LEU A 42 3.00 -6.77 6.06
N VAL A 43 3.27 -5.90 5.10
CA VAL A 43 2.78 -5.97 3.73
C VAL A 43 3.96 -6.17 2.79
N ARG A 44 3.84 -7.16 1.91
CA ARG A 44 4.87 -7.45 0.90
C ARG A 44 4.88 -6.37 -0.18
N LEU A 45 6.02 -6.18 -0.83
CA LEU A 45 6.16 -5.17 -1.90
C LEU A 45 5.10 -5.32 -3.01
N GLU A 46 4.75 -6.55 -3.39
CA GLU A 46 3.69 -6.81 -4.38
C GLU A 46 2.32 -6.28 -3.94
N ASP A 47 2.01 -6.41 -2.66
CA ASP A 47 0.74 -5.94 -2.11
C ASP A 47 0.74 -4.42 -1.95
N VAL A 48 1.90 -3.78 -1.73
CA VAL A 48 2.04 -2.31 -1.77
C VAL A 48 1.66 -1.77 -3.15
N LEU A 49 2.10 -2.42 -4.23
CA LEU A 49 1.70 -2.03 -5.58
C LEU A 49 0.18 -2.17 -5.77
N ARG A 50 -0.42 -3.27 -5.29
CA ARG A 50 -1.89 -3.47 -5.35
C ARG A 50 -2.66 -2.43 -4.55
N LEU A 51 -2.16 -2.05 -3.38
CA LEU A 51 -2.76 -1.00 -2.55
C LEU A 51 -2.73 0.33 -3.30
N ALA A 52 -1.62 0.68 -3.94
CA ALA A 52 -1.51 1.90 -4.75
C ALA A 52 -2.48 1.88 -5.93
N GLU A 53 -2.64 0.75 -6.63
CA GLU A 53 -3.66 0.63 -7.68
C GLU A 53 -5.09 0.88 -7.17
N ILE A 54 -5.40 0.45 -5.93
CA ILE A 54 -6.70 0.72 -5.32
C ILE A 54 -6.85 2.23 -5.06
N ALA A 55 -5.81 2.87 -4.51
CA ALA A 55 -5.79 4.32 -4.29
C ALA A 55 -5.97 5.12 -5.59
N GLU A 56 -5.36 4.69 -6.70
CA GLU A 56 -5.52 5.31 -8.01
C GLU A 56 -6.92 5.12 -8.59
N LYS A 57 -7.48 3.91 -8.47
CA LYS A 57 -8.87 3.60 -8.92
C LYS A 57 -9.93 4.33 -8.10
N HIS A 58 -9.58 4.78 -6.88
CA HIS A 58 -10.48 5.50 -5.98
C HIS A 58 -9.84 6.81 -5.51
N PRO A 59 -9.76 7.87 -6.34
CA PRO A 59 -9.02 9.09 -6.03
C PRO A 59 -9.52 9.92 -4.85
N ALA A 60 -10.65 9.56 -4.24
CA ALA A 60 -11.16 10.20 -3.02
C ALA A 60 -11.12 9.27 -1.79
N ALA A 61 -10.59 8.05 -1.96
CA ALA A 61 -10.48 7.08 -0.88
C ALA A 61 -9.29 7.41 0.03
N GLY A 62 -9.57 7.47 1.34
CA GLY A 62 -8.55 7.38 2.37
C GLY A 62 -8.19 5.92 2.70
N ASP A 63 -7.28 5.76 3.65
CA ASP A 63 -6.74 4.47 4.09
C ASP A 63 -7.81 3.42 4.46
N VAL A 64 -8.90 3.81 5.14
CA VAL A 64 -9.98 2.90 5.54
C VAL A 64 -10.65 2.22 4.34
N VAL A 65 -10.90 2.99 3.27
CA VAL A 65 -11.53 2.45 2.06
C VAL A 65 -10.54 1.56 1.30
N ILE A 66 -9.29 1.99 1.21
CA ILE A 66 -8.22 1.22 0.57
C ILE A 66 -8.05 -0.13 1.26
N GLU A 67 -7.97 -0.16 2.60
CA GLU A 67 -7.88 -1.38 3.40
C GLU A 67 -9.07 -2.32 3.13
N SER A 68 -10.28 -1.76 3.15
CA SER A 68 -11.51 -2.54 2.98
C SER A 68 -11.57 -3.22 1.61
N VAL A 69 -11.24 -2.49 0.55
CA VAL A 69 -11.22 -3.03 -0.82
C VAL A 69 -10.12 -4.07 -0.98
N TRP A 70 -8.95 -3.84 -0.41
CA TRP A 70 -7.85 -4.79 -0.45
C TRP A 70 -8.24 -6.11 0.22
N ARG A 71 -8.78 -6.07 1.44
CA ARG A 71 -9.21 -7.28 2.15
C ARG A 71 -10.32 -8.04 1.44
N ALA A 72 -11.28 -7.33 0.85
CA ALA A 72 -12.35 -7.97 0.07
C ALA A 72 -11.81 -8.73 -1.16
N LYS A 73 -10.69 -8.27 -1.73
CA LYS A 73 -10.02 -8.94 -2.85
C LYS A 73 -9.12 -10.09 -2.40
N THR A 74 -8.52 -10.01 -1.22
CA THR A 74 -7.57 -11.02 -0.70
C THR A 74 -8.26 -12.19 0.01
N ASN A 75 -9.48 -12.01 0.53
CA ASN A 75 -10.28 -13.07 1.19
C ASN A 75 -11.15 -13.89 0.22
N ARG A 76 -10.87 -13.82 -1.09
CA ARG A 76 -11.55 -14.60 -2.14
C ARG A 76 -10.62 -15.67 -2.69
#